data_AF-A0A8S2AUS0-F1
#
_entry.id   AF-A0A8S2AUS0-F1
#
_cell.length_a   1.000
_cell.length_b   1.000
_cell.length_c   1.000
_cell.angle_alpha   90.00
_cell.angle_beta   90.00
_cell.angle_gamma   90.00
#
_symmetry.space_group_name_H-M   'P 1'
#
loop_
_entity.id
_entity.type
_entity.pdbx_description
1 polymer ?
#
loop_
_entity_poly.entity_id
_entity_poly.type
_entity_poly.pdbx_seq_one_letter_code
_entity_poly.pdbx_strand_id
1 'polypeptide(L)' 'MAASATSKLLVSDIASVVDHVPSNYVRPVSERPNMSEVETSGDSIPLIDLQDLHGPNRANIINQFAHACSFYGFFQASP' A
#
# COMPACT_ATOMS: atom_id res chain seq x y z
N MET A 1 15.96 -41.27 -7.12
CA MET A 1 16.35 -39.85 -7.00
C MET A 1 15.13 -39.11 -6.49
N ALA A 2 15.04 -38.88 -5.17
CA ALA A 2 13.84 -38.34 -4.54
C ALA A 2 13.71 -36.85 -4.89
N ALA A 3 12.55 -36.46 -5.40
CA ALA A 3 12.24 -35.06 -5.65
C ALA A 3 12.26 -34.31 -4.31
N SER A 4 13.13 -33.30 -4.20
CA SER A 4 13.14 -32.36 -3.08
C SER A 4 11.84 -31.56 -3.15
N ALA A 5 10.90 -31.87 -2.25
CA ALA A 5 9.72 -31.07 -2.06
C ALA A 5 10.17 -29.72 -1.51
N THR A 6 10.21 -28.70 -2.37
CA THR A 6 10.31 -27.31 -1.94
C THR A 6 9.01 -26.98 -1.21
N SER A 7 8.97 -27.27 0.10
CA SER A 7 7.95 -26.75 0.97
C SER A 7 7.87 -25.25 0.71
N LYS A 8 6.64 -24.76 0.48
CA LYS A 8 6.39 -23.33 0.33
C LYS A 8 6.59 -22.69 1.70
N LEU A 9 7.85 -22.46 2.06
CA LEU A 9 8.22 -21.80 3.30
C LEU A 9 7.55 -20.43 3.33
N LEU A 10 6.84 -20.16 4.41
CA LEU A 10 6.31 -18.83 4.65
C LEU A 10 7.46 -17.92 5.08
N VAL A 11 7.29 -16.62 4.90
CA VAL A 11 8.28 -15.63 5.35
C VAL A 11 8.53 -15.76 6.85
N SER A 12 7.51 -16.12 7.63
CA SER A 12 7.62 -16.40 9.07
C SER A 12 8.58 -17.55 9.39
N ASP A 13 8.57 -18.61 8.58
CA ASP A 13 9.45 -19.77 8.77
C ASP A 13 10.90 -19.35 8.56
N ILE A 14 11.15 -18.54 7.53
CA ILE A 14 12.48 -18.00 7.22
C ILE A 14 12.94 -17.00 8.30
N ALA A 15 12.06 -16.10 8.73
CA ALA A 15 12.35 -15.10 9.76
C ALA A 15 12.73 -15.72 11.10
N SER A 16 12.25 -16.94 11.39
CA SER A 16 12.59 -17.66 12.62
C SER A 16 14.02 -18.19 12.67
N VAL A 17 14.71 -18.27 11.52
CA VAL A 17 16.05 -18.88 11.38
C VAL A 17 17.12 -17.93 10.85
N VAL A 18 16.77 -16.66 10.55
CA VAL A 18 17.72 -15.64 10.12
C VAL A 18 17.75 -14.49 11.12
N ASP A 19 18.92 -13.94 11.39
CA ASP A 19 19.16 -12.79 12.27
C ASP A 19 19.15 -11.45 11.51
N HIS A 20 19.19 -11.49 10.18
CA HIS A 20 19.13 -10.33 9.31
C HIS A 20 18.39 -10.63 8.00
N VAL A 21 17.94 -9.57 7.33
CA VAL A 21 17.33 -9.67 6.00
C VAL A 21 18.40 -10.12 4.98
N PRO A 22 18.18 -11.20 4.21
CA PRO A 22 19.15 -11.65 3.22
C PRO A 22 19.44 -10.58 2.17
N SER A 23 20.71 -10.49 1.73
CA SER A 23 21.20 -9.39 0.90
C SER A 23 20.45 -9.19 -0.42
N ASN A 24 19.92 -10.26 -1.01
CA ASN A 24 19.12 -10.19 -2.24
C ASN A 24 17.75 -9.52 -2.08
N TYR A 25 17.28 -9.30 -0.84
CA TYR A 25 16.08 -8.53 -0.53
C TYR A 25 16.39 -7.09 -0.07
N VAL A 26 17.67 -6.78 0.17
CA VAL A 26 18.09 -5.45 0.61
C VAL A 26 18.23 -4.54 -0.61
N ARG A 27 17.35 -3.54 -0.71
CA ARG A 27 17.39 -2.53 -1.78
C ARG A 27 18.68 -1.68 -1.69
N PRO A 28 19.14 -1.10 -2.82
CA PRO A 28 20.20 -0.08 -2.83
C PRO A 28 19.90 1.08 -1.88
N VAL A 29 20.93 1.72 -1.32
CA VAL A 29 20.76 2.82 -0.35
C VAL A 29 19.86 3.93 -0.88
N SER A 30 19.96 4.25 -2.17
CA SER A 30 19.14 5.26 -2.86
C SER A 30 17.65 4.92 -2.96
N GLU A 31 17.26 3.67 -2.76
CA GLU A 31 15.86 3.21 -2.80
C GLU A 31 15.29 2.87 -1.42
N ARG A 32 16.09 3.01 -0.35
CA ARG A 32 15.61 2.75 1.01
C ARG A 32 14.83 3.97 1.48
N PRO A 33 13.66 3.78 2.11
CA PRO A 33 12.91 4.90 2.66
C PRO A 33 13.72 5.61 3.75
N ASN A 34 13.85 6.93 3.65
CA ASN A 34 14.41 7.74 4.72
C ASN A 34 13.30 8.09 5.71
N MET A 35 13.35 7.48 6.90
CA MET A 35 12.29 7.66 7.90
C MET A 35 12.18 9.10 8.43
N SER A 36 13.25 9.90 8.32
CA SER A 36 13.23 11.32 8.70
C SER A 36 12.59 12.22 7.65
N GLU A 37 12.45 11.74 6.40
CA GLU A 37 11.76 12.43 5.30
C GLU A 37 10.30 12.01 5.18
N VAL A 38 9.83 11.10 6.05
CA VAL A 38 8.41 10.75 6.12
C VAL A 38 7.67 11.92 6.77
N GLU A 39 7.20 12.83 5.93
CA GLU A 39 6.29 13.90 6.33
C GLU A 39 5.05 13.29 6.99
N THR A 40 4.83 13.62 8.26
CA THR A 40 3.55 13.36 8.96
C THR A 40 2.53 14.49 8.70
N SER A 41 2.98 15.53 8.00
CA SER A 41 2.35 16.83 7.87
C SER A 41 1.51 16.94 6.60
N GLY A 42 0.19 16.91 6.76
CA GLY A 42 -0.69 17.84 6.06
C GLY A 42 -1.76 17.25 5.16
N ASP A 43 -1.37 16.46 4.17
CA ASP A 43 -2.33 15.98 3.16
C ASP A 43 -2.76 14.55 3.46
N SER A 44 -3.93 14.42 4.10
CA SER A 44 -4.58 13.13 4.22
C SER A 44 -4.95 12.60 2.83
N ILE A 45 -4.72 11.31 2.61
CA ILE A 45 -5.23 10.60 1.44
C ILE A 45 -6.73 10.88 1.33
N PRO A 46 -7.26 11.31 0.16
CA PRO A 46 -8.69 11.59 0.01
C PRO A 46 -9.51 10.37 0.41
N LEU A 47 -10.47 10.54 1.31
CA LEU A 47 -11.47 9.53 1.66
C LEU A 47 -12.79 9.89 1.00
N ILE A 48 -13.33 8.99 0.19
CA ILE A 48 -14.59 9.18 -0.51
C ILE A 48 -15.64 8.24 0.08
N ASP A 49 -16.72 8.84 0.58
CA ASP A 49 -17.87 8.13 1.13
C ASP A 49 -18.84 7.72 0.01
N LEU A 50 -19.12 6.42 -0.08
CA LEU A 50 -19.92 5.82 -1.14
C LEU A 50 -21.39 5.61 -0.75
N GLN A 51 -21.80 5.96 0.48
CA GLN A 51 -23.14 5.66 1.00
C GLN A 51 -24.27 6.16 0.09
N ASP A 52 -24.08 7.30 -0.58
CA ASP A 52 -25.09 7.94 -1.45
C ASP A 52 -24.69 7.97 -2.93
N LEU A 53 -23.80 7.04 -3.34
CA LEU A 53 -23.35 6.93 -4.73
C LEU A 53 -24.49 6.68 -5.72
N HIS A 54 -25.53 5.99 -5.26
CA HIS A 54 -26.72 5.67 -6.04
C HIS A 54 -27.92 6.57 -5.74
N GLY A 55 -27.74 7.62 -4.93
CA GLY A 55 -28.79 8.57 -4.59
C GLY A 55 -28.48 9.99 -5.05
N PRO A 56 -29.10 11.02 -4.44
CA PRO A 56 -29.05 12.39 -4.93
C PRO A 56 -27.64 12.99 -4.94
N ASN A 57 -26.71 12.53 -4.08
CA ASN A 57 -25.34 13.06 -4.04
C ASN A 57 -24.39 12.42 -5.05
N ARG A 58 -24.85 11.54 -5.95
CA ARG A 58 -24.00 10.89 -6.95
C ARG A 58 -23.07 11.85 -7.70
N ALA A 59 -23.56 13.01 -8.12
CA ALA A 59 -22.76 13.99 -8.84
C ALA A 59 -21.60 14.53 -8.01
N ASN A 60 -21.84 14.77 -6.71
CA ASN A 60 -20.81 15.21 -5.77
C ASN A 60 -19.73 14.13 -5.58
N ILE A 61 -20.14 12.86 -5.43
CA ILE A 61 -19.22 11.73 -5.26
C ILE A 61 -18.36 11.54 -6.53
N ILE A 62 -18.94 11.69 -7.72
CA ILE A 62 -18.18 11.66 -8.99
C ILE A 62 -17.16 12.79 -9.08
N ASN A 63 -17.51 13.99 -8.62
CA ASN A 63 -16.57 15.11 -8.59
C ASN A 63 -15.40 14.84 -7.62
N GLN A 64 -15.67 14.22 -6.47
CA GLN A 64 -14.61 13.79 -5.54
C GLN A 64 -13.69 12.75 -6.19
N PHE A 65 -14.22 11.78 -6.94
CA PHE A 65 -13.38 10.84 -7.70
C PHE A 65 -12.52 11.54 -8.73
N ALA A 66 -13.11 12.45 -9.53
CA ALA A 66 -12.36 13.20 -10.54
C ALA A 66 -11.20 13.98 -9.90
N HIS A 67 -11.47 14.68 -8.80
CA HIS A 67 -10.45 15.41 -8.04
C HIS A 67 -9.34 14.49 -7.52
N ALA A 68 -9.70 13.40 -6.84
CA ALA A 68 -8.72 12.47 -6.30
C ALA A 68 -7.83 11.85 -7.40
N CYS A 69 -8.43 11.43 -8.51
CA CYS A 69 -7.70 10.87 -9.65
C CYS A 69 -6.76 11.90 -10.30
N SER A 70 -7.18 13.16 -10.42
CA SER A 70 -6.38 14.21 -11.07
C SER A 70 -5.22 14.71 -10.23
N PHE A 71 -5.41 14.86 -8.91
CA PHE A 71 -4.41 15.50 -8.05
C PHE A 71 -3.59 14.52 -7.20
N TYR A 72 -4.17 13.39 -6.83
CA TYR A 72 -3.52 12.41 -5.94
C TYR A 72 -3.16 11.11 -6.68
N GLY A 73 -3.97 10.72 -7.68
CA GLY A 73 -3.83 9.44 -8.39
C GLY A 73 -4.32 8.22 -7.60
N PHE A 74 -4.75 8.41 -6.35
CA PHE A 74 -5.33 7.39 -5.48
C PHE A 74 -6.24 8.02 -4.41
N PHE A 75 -7.10 7.20 -3.80
CA PHE A 75 -8.01 7.56 -2.71
C PHE A 75 -8.37 6.34 -1.88
N GLN A 76 -8.92 6.57 -0.69
CA GLN A 76 -9.61 5.57 0.12
C GLN A 76 -11.11 5.63 -0.15
N ALA A 77 -11.80 4.50 -0.04
CA ALA A 77 -13.26 4.43 -0.18
C ALA A 77 -13.86 3.84 1.09
N SER A 78 -14.84 4.54 1.68
CA SER A 78 -15.69 3.97 2.73
C SER A 78 -17.02 3.50 2.14
N PRO A 79 -17.52 2.32 2.57
CA PRO A 79 -18.81 1.80 2.12
C PRO A 79 -19.98 2.68 2.54
#